data_AF-A0A535AN87-F1
#
_entry.id   AF-A0A535AN87-F1
#
_cell.length_a   1.000
_cell.length_b   1.000
_cell.length_c   1.000
_cell.angle_alpha   90.00
_cell.angle_beta   90.00
_cell.angle_gamma   90.00
#
_symmetry.space_group_name_H-M   'P 1'
#
loop_
_entity.id
_entity.type
_entity.pdbx_description
1 polymer ?
#
loop_
_entity_poly.entity_id
_entity_poly.type
_entity_poly.pdbx_seq_one_letter_code
_entity_poly.pdbx_strand_id
1 'polypeptide(L)'
;MTHDAPRRDEPVPRLADALAIVREAPRGPTVLMLDAKDNAPWSSETSPLPGRDGAYGYHDAHPLAFRRTVPPAAYLRERVAALLHLVPGIREFHVRLALFEQMEDDGFNVIAAAHDAGVLVDLWTLDAGTPRWRERLVRALDAGTDILTTNTPRELSRAVS
;
A
#
# COMPACT_ATOMS: atom_id res chain seq x y z
N MET A 1 -9.99 -19.23 -13.63
CA MET A 1 -8.55 -18.93 -13.79
C MET A 1 -8.12 -18.25 -12.51
N THR A 2 -7.35 -18.94 -11.67
CA THR A 2 -6.81 -18.34 -10.44
C THR A 2 -5.62 -17.48 -10.85
N HIS A 3 -5.63 -16.20 -10.54
CA HIS A 3 -4.55 -15.26 -10.88
C HIS A 3 -3.20 -15.63 -10.23
N ASP A 4 -3.19 -16.61 -9.31
CA ASP A 4 -2.06 -16.99 -8.45
C ASP A 4 -1.31 -18.25 -8.88
N ALA A 5 -1.56 -18.81 -10.08
CA ALA A 5 -0.77 -19.95 -10.54
C ALA A 5 0.67 -19.48 -10.89
N PRO A 6 1.72 -19.95 -10.17
CA PRO A 6 3.09 -19.50 -10.43
C PRO A 6 3.54 -19.91 -11.83
N ARG A 7 4.09 -18.95 -12.59
CA ARG A 7 4.90 -19.24 -13.78
C ARG A 7 6.24 -19.78 -13.28
N ARG A 8 6.40 -21.10 -13.28
CA ARG A 8 7.49 -21.76 -12.55
C ARG A 8 8.90 -21.53 -13.11
N ASP A 9 9.07 -20.89 -14.26
CA ASP A 9 10.36 -20.86 -14.97
C ASP A 9 10.70 -19.50 -15.63
N GLU A 10 10.01 -18.41 -15.28
CA GLU A 10 10.33 -17.06 -15.79
C GLU A 10 11.20 -16.28 -14.78
N PRO A 11 12.36 -15.72 -15.19
CA PRO A 11 13.17 -14.89 -14.31
C PRO A 11 12.40 -13.61 -13.94
N VAL A 12 12.44 -13.23 -12.65
CA VAL A 12 11.83 -11.99 -12.17
C VAL A 12 12.50 -10.79 -12.88
N PRO A 13 11.75 -9.91 -13.57
CA PRO A 13 12.32 -8.76 -14.25
C PRO A 13 13.04 -7.84 -13.27
N ARG A 14 14.13 -7.18 -13.71
CA ARG A 14 14.73 -6.12 -12.88
C ARG A 14 13.80 -4.91 -12.88
N LEU A 15 13.91 -4.07 -11.84
CA LEU A 15 13.17 -2.81 -11.78
C LEU A 15 13.41 -1.94 -13.03
N ALA A 16 14.64 -1.94 -13.56
CA ALA A 16 14.98 -1.23 -14.80
C ALA A 16 14.17 -1.73 -16.01
N ASP A 17 13.94 -3.04 -16.09
CA ASP A 17 13.17 -3.67 -17.17
C ASP A 17 11.69 -3.34 -17.04
N ALA A 18 11.16 -3.36 -15.81
CA ALA A 18 9.79 -2.94 -15.52
C ALA A 18 9.56 -1.46 -15.88
N LEU A 19 10.52 -0.59 -15.60
CA LEU A 19 10.46 0.83 -15.96
C LEU A 19 10.51 1.05 -17.47
N ALA A 20 11.26 0.23 -18.23
CA ALA A 20 11.28 0.29 -19.68
C ALA A 20 9.92 -0.09 -20.27
N ILE A 21 9.32 -1.19 -19.79
CA ILE A 21 7.98 -1.65 -20.19
C ILE A 21 6.93 -0.57 -19.91
N VAL A 22 6.99 0.07 -18.74
CA VAL A 22 6.09 1.17 -18.38
C VAL A 22 6.21 2.35 -19.34
N ARG A 23 7.43 2.68 -19.78
CA ARG A 23 7.69 3.80 -20.70
C ARG A 23 7.21 3.53 -22.12
N GLU A 24 7.24 2.27 -22.53
CA GLU A 24 6.80 1.82 -23.87
C GLU A 24 5.29 1.54 -23.94
N ALA A 25 4.63 1.40 -22.79
CA ALA A 25 3.19 1.16 -22.72
C ALA A 25 2.38 2.34 -23.32
N PRO A 26 1.25 2.06 -23.99
CA PRO A 26 0.35 3.10 -24.48
C PRO A 26 -0.08 4.05 -23.36
N ARG A 27 -0.38 5.31 -23.72
CA ARG A 27 -0.89 6.30 -22.76
C ARG A 27 -2.22 5.81 -22.15
N GLY A 28 -2.14 5.33 -20.91
CA GLY A 28 -3.23 4.86 -20.06
C GLY A 28 -2.82 5.00 -18.59
N PRO A 29 -3.67 4.68 -17.60
CA PRO A 29 -3.24 4.64 -16.20
C PRO A 29 -2.18 3.56 -16.05
N THR A 30 -0.91 3.97 -15.98
CA THR A 30 0.17 3.07 -15.63
C THR A 30 0.14 2.89 -14.12
N VAL A 31 -0.35 1.74 -13.69
CA VAL A 31 -0.22 1.27 -12.31
C VAL A 31 1.11 0.50 -12.23
N LEU A 32 2.11 1.07 -11.55
CA LEU A 32 3.33 0.36 -11.20
C LEU A 32 3.11 -0.33 -9.85
N MET A 33 2.67 -1.58 -9.90
CA MET A 33 2.59 -2.45 -8.73
C MET A 33 3.90 -3.23 -8.58
N LEU A 34 4.76 -2.82 -7.64
CA LEU A 34 5.96 -3.57 -7.27
C LEU A 34 5.61 -4.50 -6.10
N ASP A 35 5.18 -5.72 -6.44
CA ASP A 35 4.96 -6.79 -5.48
C ASP A 35 5.99 -7.89 -5.74
N ALA A 36 7.02 -7.98 -4.89
CA ALA A 36 7.91 -9.13 -4.89
C ALA A 36 7.31 -10.22 -4.00
N LYS A 37 6.26 -10.88 -4.51
CA LYS A 37 5.77 -12.14 -3.94
C LYS A 37 6.55 -13.28 -4.58
N ASP A 38 7.54 -13.81 -3.88
CA ASP A 38 7.73 -15.24 -3.95
C ASP A 38 6.52 -15.90 -3.25
N ASN A 39 6.02 -17.02 -3.78
CA ASN A 39 4.87 -17.74 -3.20
C ASN A 39 5.19 -18.42 -1.86
N ALA A 40 6.32 -18.08 -1.23
CA ALA A 40 6.67 -18.51 0.10
C ALA A 40 6.20 -17.42 1.09
N PRO A 41 5.60 -17.79 2.23
CA PRO A 41 5.61 -16.89 3.37
C PRO A 41 7.06 -16.45 3.60
N TRP A 42 7.31 -15.16 3.82
CA TRP A 42 8.60 -14.68 4.30
C TRP A 42 9.07 -15.61 5.40
N SER A 43 10.14 -16.35 5.15
CA SER A 43 10.65 -17.24 6.19
C SER A 43 11.10 -16.32 7.32
N SER A 44 10.64 -16.61 8.54
CA SER A 44 11.08 -15.91 9.75
C SER A 44 12.60 -15.99 9.97
N GLU A 45 13.29 -16.84 9.20
CA GLU A 45 14.71 -17.12 9.32
C GLU A 45 15.54 -16.68 8.10
N THR A 46 14.95 -16.12 7.03
CA THR A 46 15.74 -15.71 5.85
C THR A 46 16.01 -14.22 5.87
N SER A 47 17.11 -13.87 6.55
CA SER A 47 17.86 -12.61 6.46
C SER A 47 17.08 -11.36 6.89
N PRO A 48 17.54 -10.56 7.86
CA PRO A 48 17.08 -9.19 7.92
C PRO A 48 17.50 -8.56 6.59
N LEU A 49 16.57 -8.36 5.66
CA LEU A 49 16.66 -7.13 4.89
C LEU A 49 16.84 -6.05 5.96
N PRO A 50 17.88 -5.21 5.93
CA PRO A 50 18.11 -4.18 6.94
C PRO A 50 16.95 -3.18 6.90
N GLY A 51 15.85 -3.58 7.51
CA GLY A 51 14.63 -2.89 7.82
C GLY A 51 14.70 -2.65 9.31
N ARG A 52 15.20 -1.47 9.67
CA ARG A 52 14.89 -0.93 10.97
C ARG A 52 13.38 -0.75 10.99
N ASP A 53 12.71 -1.38 11.95
CA ASP A 53 11.52 -0.73 12.48
C ASP A 53 11.96 0.68 12.87
N GLY A 54 11.42 1.66 12.15
CA GLY A 54 11.62 3.06 12.50
C GLY A 54 11.17 3.26 13.93
N ALA A 55 11.72 4.26 14.61
CA ALA A 55 11.35 4.64 15.96
C ALA A 55 9.83 4.94 16.11
N TYR A 56 9.12 5.13 15.00
CA TYR A 56 7.66 5.32 14.93
C TYR A 56 6.85 4.01 14.76
N GLY A 57 7.49 2.83 14.67
CA GLY A 57 6.80 1.55 14.46
C GLY A 57 6.37 1.29 13.01
N TYR A 58 6.98 1.99 12.06
CA TYR A 58 6.80 1.76 10.62
C TYR A 58 8.05 1.13 10.03
N HIS A 59 7.89 0.25 9.05
CA HIS A 59 9.01 -0.27 8.26
C HIS A 59 9.49 0.81 7.27
N ASP A 60 10.27 1.75 7.77
CA ASP A 60 10.83 2.86 6.98
C ASP A 60 12.32 3.03 7.28
N ALA A 61 13.14 2.96 6.23
CA ALA A 61 14.58 3.16 6.31
C ALA A 61 14.98 4.65 6.19
N HIS A 62 14.02 5.56 6.01
CA HIS A 62 14.28 6.99 5.91
C HIS A 62 14.92 7.55 7.20
N PRO A 63 15.89 8.49 7.12
CA PRO A 63 16.54 9.05 8.30
C PRO A 63 15.57 9.65 9.34
N LEU A 64 14.43 10.20 8.91
CA LEU A 64 13.38 10.69 9.81
C LEU A 64 12.81 9.61 10.72
N ALA A 65 12.83 8.35 10.27
CA ALA A 65 12.34 7.22 11.04
C ALA A 65 13.35 6.75 12.10
N PHE A 66 14.60 7.22 12.11
CA PHE A 66 15.62 6.69 13.02
C PHE A 66 15.40 7.07 14.50
N ARG A 67 14.73 8.19 14.77
CA ARG A 67 14.40 8.66 16.13
C ARG A 67 13.08 9.43 16.13
N ARG A 68 12.31 9.32 17.21
CA ARG A 68 11.09 10.13 17.41
C ARG A 68 11.49 11.53 17.88
N THR A 69 11.56 12.47 16.95
CA THR A 69 11.82 13.89 17.22
C THR A 69 10.58 14.76 17.08
N VAL A 70 9.51 14.23 16.45
CA VAL A 70 8.22 14.88 16.24
C VAL A 70 7.07 13.91 16.54
N PRO A 71 5.81 14.37 16.65
CA PRO A 71 4.65 13.49 16.72
C PRO A 71 4.52 12.59 15.47
N PRO A 72 3.96 11.35 15.59
CA PRO A 72 3.79 10.43 14.46
C PRO A 72 3.13 11.06 13.22
N ALA A 73 2.02 11.78 13.40
CA ALA A 73 1.33 12.42 12.28
C ALA A 73 2.19 13.45 11.52
N ALA A 74 3.10 14.15 12.20
CA ALA A 74 4.01 15.10 11.54
C ALA A 74 5.08 14.36 10.72
N TYR A 75 5.63 13.27 11.27
CA TYR A 75 6.51 12.37 10.55
C TYR A 75 5.83 11.78 9.31
N LEU A 76 4.62 11.21 9.46
CA LEU A 76 3.87 10.59 8.37
C LEU A 76 3.53 11.58 7.26
N ARG A 77 3.15 12.81 7.61
CA ARG A 77 2.89 13.88 6.64
C ARG A 77 4.10 14.13 5.73
N GLU A 78 5.29 14.26 6.32
CA GLU A 78 6.51 14.49 5.54
C GLU A 78 6.87 13.25 4.69
N ARG A 79 6.71 12.04 5.24
CA ARG A 79 7.00 10.81 4.51
C ARG A 79 6.06 10.61 3.32
N VAL A 80 4.76 10.72 3.53
CA VAL A 80 3.76 10.53 2.49
C VAL A 80 3.87 11.62 1.43
N ALA A 81 4.11 12.88 1.82
CA ALA A 81 4.36 13.94 0.85
C ALA A 81 5.56 13.63 -0.05
N ALA A 82 6.67 13.13 0.50
CA ALA A 82 7.83 12.73 -0.30
C ALA A 82 7.52 11.57 -1.27
N LEU A 83 6.73 10.59 -0.83
CA LEU A 83 6.34 9.44 -1.67
C LEU A 83 5.41 9.85 -2.81
N LEU A 84 4.41 10.70 -2.54
CA LEU A 84 3.46 11.18 -3.55
C LEU A 84 4.15 12.01 -4.66
N HIS A 85 5.29 12.63 -4.37
CA HIS A 85 6.06 13.40 -5.36
C HIS A 85 7.21 12.60 -5.99
N LEU A 86 7.43 11.35 -5.58
CA LEU A 86 8.56 10.54 -6.07
C LEU A 86 8.43 10.19 -7.55
N VAL A 87 7.19 9.98 -8.03
CA VAL A 87 6.89 9.59 -9.41
C VAL A 87 6.07 10.70 -10.08
N PRO A 88 6.62 11.37 -11.12
CA PRO A 88 5.86 12.37 -11.86
C PRO A 88 4.59 11.80 -12.49
N GLY A 89 3.45 12.45 -12.24
CA GLY A 89 2.16 12.03 -12.80
C GLY A 89 1.58 10.75 -12.19
N ILE A 90 1.97 10.42 -10.95
CA ILE A 90 1.29 9.39 -10.16
C ILE A 90 -0.23 9.64 -10.15
N ARG A 91 -1.01 8.56 -10.25
CA ARG A 91 -2.48 8.64 -10.26
C ARG A 91 -3.13 7.91 -9.10
N GLU A 92 -2.46 6.90 -8.57
CA GLU A 92 -3.00 6.01 -7.56
C GLU A 92 -1.89 5.64 -6.57
N PHE A 93 -2.25 5.62 -5.29
CA PHE A 93 -1.39 5.26 -4.18
C PHE A 93 -1.98 4.06 -3.45
N HIS A 94 -1.33 2.90 -3.61
CA HIS A 94 -1.77 1.66 -2.99
C HIS A 94 -1.22 1.57 -1.56
N VAL A 95 -2.12 1.51 -0.58
CA VAL A 95 -1.76 1.45 0.84
C VAL A 95 -2.31 0.17 1.45
N ARG A 96 -1.48 -0.55 2.20
CA ARG A 96 -1.96 -1.75 2.89
C ARG A 96 -3.01 -1.34 3.92
N LEU A 97 -4.14 -2.03 4.00
CA LEU A 97 -5.24 -1.69 4.92
C LEU A 97 -4.77 -1.56 6.38
N ALA A 98 -3.94 -2.51 6.84
CA ALA A 98 -3.38 -2.45 8.19
C ALA A 98 -2.45 -1.25 8.42
N LEU A 99 -1.72 -0.81 7.36
CA LEU A 99 -0.87 0.38 7.43
C LEU A 99 -1.73 1.65 7.50
N PHE A 100 -2.80 1.73 6.71
CA PHE A 100 -3.78 2.81 6.80
C PHE A 100 -4.39 2.91 8.20
N GLU A 101 -4.81 1.78 8.79
CA GLU A 101 -5.40 1.76 10.14
C GLU A 101 -4.41 2.26 11.20
N GLN A 102 -3.14 1.85 11.11
CA GLN A 102 -2.09 2.36 11.99
C GLN A 102 -1.85 3.86 11.81
N MET A 103 -1.84 4.36 10.57
CA MET A 103 -1.68 5.79 10.29
C MET A 103 -2.83 6.62 10.88
N GLU A 104 -4.06 6.13 10.74
CA GLU A 104 -5.24 6.75 11.34
C GLU A 104 -5.19 6.73 12.87
N ASP A 105 -4.81 5.60 13.48
CA ASP A 105 -4.59 5.49 14.93
C ASP A 105 -3.49 6.45 15.42
N ASP A 106 -2.49 6.73 14.59
CA ASP A 106 -1.42 7.71 14.81
C ASP A 106 -1.81 9.16 14.46
N GLY A 107 -3.07 9.39 14.07
CA GLY A 107 -3.64 10.71 13.80
C GLY A 107 -3.30 11.30 12.42
N PHE A 108 -3.03 10.44 11.42
CA PHE A 108 -2.70 10.85 10.06
C PHE A 108 -3.64 10.24 9.01
N ASN A 109 -4.43 11.11 8.37
CA ASN A 109 -5.30 10.74 7.27
C ASN A 109 -4.52 10.73 5.94
N VAL A 110 -4.04 9.55 5.54
CA VAL A 110 -3.30 9.34 4.29
C VAL A 110 -4.16 9.54 3.04
N ILE A 111 -5.47 9.31 3.13
CA ILE A 111 -6.41 9.48 2.01
C ILE A 111 -6.54 10.96 1.68
N ALA A 112 -6.79 11.80 2.68
CA ALA A 112 -6.83 13.25 2.50
C ALA A 112 -5.50 13.79 1.93
N ALA A 113 -4.35 13.31 2.43
CA ALA A 113 -3.06 13.73 1.91
C ALA A 113 -2.83 13.33 0.44
N ALA A 114 -3.33 12.18 0.00
CA ALA A 114 -3.28 11.75 -1.40
C ALA A 114 -4.24 12.57 -2.28
N HIS A 115 -5.47 12.81 -1.82
CA HIS A 115 -6.46 13.64 -2.51
C HIS A 115 -5.96 15.08 -2.70
N ASP A 116 -5.31 15.67 -1.68
CA ASP A 116 -4.66 16.99 -1.78
C ASP A 116 -3.58 17.04 -2.87
N ALA A 117 -2.94 15.90 -3.16
CA ALA A 117 -1.97 15.74 -4.25
C ALA A 117 -2.61 15.36 -5.60
N GLY A 118 -3.94 15.22 -5.67
CA GLY A 118 -4.67 14.78 -6.86
C GLY A 118 -4.48 13.29 -7.19
N VAL A 119 -4.18 12.47 -6.19
CA VAL A 119 -3.89 11.04 -6.30
C VAL A 119 -4.99 10.22 -5.63
N LEU A 120 -5.48 9.18 -6.31
CA LEU A 120 -6.46 8.23 -5.77
C LEU A 120 -5.80 7.27 -4.77
N VAL A 121 -6.57 6.71 -3.84
CA VAL A 121 -6.10 5.70 -2.88
C VAL A 121 -6.82 4.37 -3.08
N ASP A 122 -6.01 3.31 -3.17
CA ASP A 122 -6.45 1.92 -3.11
C ASP A 122 -5.98 1.28 -1.81
N LEU A 123 -6.93 0.92 -0.95
CA LEU A 123 -6.66 0.15 0.25
C LEU A 123 -6.67 -1.34 -0.07
N TRP A 124 -5.56 -2.03 0.19
CA TRP A 124 -5.45 -3.48 -0.05
C TRP A 124 -4.99 -4.26 1.18
N THR A 125 -5.54 -5.42 1.52
CA THR A 125 -6.73 -6.08 1.00
C THR A 125 -7.69 -6.26 2.18
N LEU A 126 -8.99 -6.08 1.93
CA LEU A 126 -10.03 -6.45 2.90
C LEU A 126 -10.86 -7.62 2.37
N ASP A 127 -10.91 -8.71 3.14
CA ASP A 127 -11.73 -9.86 2.82
C ASP A 127 -12.77 -10.14 3.90
N ALA A 128 -13.99 -10.48 3.47
CA ALA A 128 -15.04 -10.96 4.33
C ALA A 128 -14.62 -12.23 5.07
N GLY A 129 -15.03 -12.33 6.34
CA GLY A 129 -14.63 -13.44 7.22
C GLY A 129 -13.30 -13.22 7.94
N THR A 130 -12.50 -12.23 7.56
CA THR A 130 -11.33 -11.82 8.34
C THR A 130 -11.75 -11.12 9.66
N PRO A 131 -10.90 -11.09 10.70
CA PRO A 131 -11.26 -10.47 11.97
C PRO A 131 -11.75 -9.03 11.82
N ARG A 132 -12.90 -8.72 12.42
CA ARG A 132 -13.54 -7.39 12.41
C ARG A 132 -13.78 -6.80 11.00
N TRP A 133 -13.84 -7.62 9.96
CA TRP A 133 -13.88 -7.12 8.57
C TRP A 133 -15.00 -6.10 8.28
N ARG A 134 -16.16 -6.20 8.94
CA ARG A 134 -17.26 -5.23 8.79
C ARG A 134 -16.91 -3.86 9.38
N GLU A 135 -16.34 -3.83 10.58
CA GLU A 135 -15.89 -2.59 11.22
C GLU A 135 -14.78 -1.93 10.40
N ARG A 136 -13.84 -2.74 9.89
CA ARG A 136 -12.74 -2.27 9.03
C ARG A 136 -13.25 -1.75 7.69
N LEU A 137 -14.29 -2.37 7.12
CA LEU A 137 -14.96 -1.90 5.91
C LEU A 137 -15.59 -0.52 6.14
N VAL A 138 -16.39 -0.37 7.20
CA VAL A 138 -17.00 0.92 7.55
C VAL A 138 -15.92 1.98 7.75
N ARG A 139 -14.87 1.66 8.51
CA ARG A 139 -13.74 2.58 8.73
C ARG A 139 -13.09 3.05 7.41
N ALA A 140 -12.84 2.13 6.48
CA ALA A 140 -12.25 2.46 5.18
C ALA A 140 -13.16 3.34 4.31
N LEU A 141 -14.47 3.08 4.33
CA LEU A 141 -15.47 3.85 3.59
C LEU A 141 -15.69 5.24 4.19
N ASP A 142 -15.81 5.35 5.51
CA ASP A 142 -15.97 6.62 6.22
C ASP A 142 -14.73 7.52 6.03
N ALA A 143 -13.55 6.92 5.91
CA ALA A 143 -12.31 7.65 5.60
C ALA A 143 -12.21 8.11 4.13
N GLY A 144 -13.13 7.68 3.26
CA GLY A 144 -13.24 8.15 1.88
C GLY A 144 -12.30 7.44 0.90
N THR A 145 -11.98 6.16 1.11
CA THR A 145 -11.15 5.39 0.16
C THR A 145 -11.77 5.35 -1.23
N ASP A 146 -10.97 5.54 -2.29
CA ASP A 146 -11.47 5.52 -3.67
C ASP A 146 -11.69 4.08 -4.16
N ILE A 147 -10.74 3.21 -3.84
CA ILE A 147 -10.73 1.79 -4.21
C ILE A 147 -10.45 0.96 -2.95
N LEU A 148 -11.12 -0.18 -2.85
CA LEU A 148 -10.85 -1.18 -1.83
C LEU A 148 -10.65 -2.54 -2.51
N THR A 149 -9.40 -3.00 -2.53
CA THR A 149 -9.05 -4.29 -3.10
C THR A 149 -9.55 -5.44 -2.22
N THR A 150 -10.24 -6.41 -2.82
CA THR A 150 -10.83 -7.57 -2.14
C THR A 150 -10.91 -8.81 -3.03
N ASN A 151 -10.75 -9.99 -2.41
CA ASN A 151 -11.03 -11.30 -3.00
C ASN A 151 -12.48 -11.76 -2.77
N THR A 152 -13.26 -11.02 -1.98
CA THR A 152 -14.67 -11.35 -1.60
C THR A 152 -15.64 -10.22 -1.93
N PRO A 153 -15.67 -9.71 -3.19
CA PRO A 153 -16.40 -8.48 -3.52
C PRO A 153 -17.92 -8.59 -3.34
N ARG A 154 -18.50 -9.79 -3.48
CA ARG A 154 -19.95 -9.99 -3.32
C ARG A 154 -20.37 -9.86 -1.87
N GLU A 155 -19.56 -10.36 -0.95
CA GLU A 155 -19.79 -10.31 0.49
C GLU A 155 -19.65 -8.88 1.01
N LEU A 156 -18.62 -8.15 0.57
CA LEU A 156 -18.46 -6.73 0.92
C LEU A 156 -19.63 -5.89 0.40
N SER A 157 -20.02 -6.05 -0.87
CA SER A 157 -21.13 -5.29 -1.46
C SER A 157 -22.44 -5.47 -0.70
N ARG A 158 -22.74 -6.70 -0.23
CA ARG A 158 -23.93 -6.99 0.58
C ARG A 158 -23.90 -6.38 1.99
N ALA A 159 -22.72 -6.06 2.51
CA ALA A 159 -22.58 -5.52 3.85
C ALA A 159 -22.75 -3.99 3.92
N VAL A 160 -22.72 -3.32 2.76
CA VAL A 160 -22.82 -1.86 2.61
C VAL A 160 -24.11 -1.42 1.91
N SER A 161 -24.96 -2.39 1.54
CA SER A 161 -26.32 -2.16 1.03
C SER A 161 -27.32 -2.18 2.17
#